data_AF-A0A0T5ZNC3-F1
#
_entry.id   AF-A0A0T5ZNC3-F1
#
_cell.length_a   1.000
_cell.length_b   1.000
_cell.length_c   1.000
_cell.angle_alpha   90.00
_cell.angle_beta   90.00
_cell.angle_gamma   90.00
#
_symmetry.space_group_name_H-M   'P 1'
#
loop_
_entity.id
_entity.type
_entity.pdbx_description
1 polymer ?
#
loop_
_entity_poly.entity_id
_entity_poly.type
_entity_poly.pdbx_seq_one_letter_code
_entity_poly.pdbx_strand_id
1 'polypeptide(L)'
;MLARTLDHRPTPVELTADRRITRRVKRLAVVSAIALGLIWGLAVGTLDAPPLVDGALAAGWLLMPTVLVASLAWPRLRYGLILPSALVSVALLAIDLGSLPADPAAALGWLSVTAGVLLGGLMGLWFWFRVAPVPAGLDDPTAPARWSLIALHVALIMLGLTLAALPLVAA
;
A
#
# COMPACT_ATOMS: atom_id res chain seq x y z
N MET A 1 44.55 15.67 6.96
CA MET A 1 43.46 15.31 7.90
C MET A 1 42.14 15.68 7.23
N LEU A 2 41.72 14.87 6.24
CA LEU A 2 40.48 15.10 5.48
C LEU A 2 39.32 14.54 6.29
N ALA A 3 38.58 15.44 6.95
CA ALA A 3 37.37 15.10 7.66
C ALA A 3 36.35 14.50 6.69
N ARG A 4 36.02 13.23 6.92
CA ARG A 4 34.83 12.59 6.37
C ARG A 4 33.60 13.40 6.76
N THR A 5 33.13 14.29 5.88
CA THR A 5 31.71 14.65 5.85
C THR A 5 30.99 13.45 5.25
N LEU A 6 30.81 12.40 6.05
CA LEU A 6 29.75 11.43 5.79
C LEU A 6 28.47 12.25 5.84
N ASP A 7 27.90 12.50 4.66
CA ASP A 7 26.59 13.08 4.43
C ASP A 7 25.59 12.38 5.37
N HIS A 8 25.39 12.97 6.55
CA HIS A 8 24.49 12.44 7.56
C HIS A 8 23.10 12.84 7.09
N ARG A 9 22.59 12.19 6.05
CA ARG A 9 21.20 12.35 5.64
C ARG A 9 20.36 12.00 6.87
N PRO A 10 19.64 12.96 7.47
CA PRO A 10 18.89 12.70 8.68
C PRO A 10 17.91 11.56 8.39
N THR A 11 17.87 10.57 9.27
CA THR A 11 16.91 9.46 9.15
C THR A 11 15.50 10.04 9.04
N PRO A 12 14.73 9.69 7.99
CA PRO A 12 13.37 10.18 7.79
C PRO A 12 12.53 9.99 9.05
N VAL A 13 11.69 10.97 9.41
CA VAL A 13 10.86 10.89 10.62
C VAL A 13 9.97 9.63 10.60
N GLU A 14 9.57 9.19 9.41
CA GLU A 14 8.83 7.97 9.14
C GLU A 14 9.57 6.67 9.49
N LEU A 15 10.88 6.72 9.78
CA LEU A 15 11.70 5.59 10.21
C LEU A 15 12.15 5.71 11.67
N THR A 16 11.66 6.72 12.39
CA THR A 16 11.96 6.95 13.80
C THR A 16 10.81 6.53 14.72
N ALA A 17 11.04 6.63 16.04
CA ALA A 17 10.04 6.35 17.08
C ALA A 17 9.16 7.57 17.44
N ASP A 18 9.05 8.57 16.56
CA ASP A 18 8.21 9.75 16.78
C ASP A 18 6.75 9.38 17.15
N ARG A 19 6.18 10.08 18.15
CA ARG A 19 4.84 9.76 18.68
C ARG A 19 3.72 9.94 17.66
N ARG A 20 3.82 10.91 16.73
CA ARG A 20 2.82 11.12 15.67
C ARG A 20 2.92 10.01 14.63
N ILE A 21 4.14 9.63 14.26
CA ILE A 21 4.39 8.53 13.34
C ILE A 21 3.93 7.20 13.93
N THR A 22 4.21 6.90 15.20
CA THR A 22 3.72 5.69 15.88
C THR A 22 2.20 5.57 15.84
N ARG A 23 1.46 6.66 16.09
CA ARG A 23 -0.01 6.66 15.97
C ARG A 23 -0.47 6.42 14.53
N ARG A 24 0.22 7.01 13.55
CA ARG A 24 -0.05 6.79 12.12
C ARG A 24 0.20 5.34 11.71
N VAL A 25 1.30 4.73 12.17
CA VAL A 25 1.64 3.33 11.89
C VAL A 25 0.60 2.38 12.50
N LYS A 26 0.14 2.63 13.73
CA LYS A 26 -0.97 1.87 14.34
C LYS A 26 -2.24 1.90 13.48
N ARG A 27 -2.64 3.10 13.03
CA ARG A 27 -3.79 3.26 12.13
C ARG A 27 -3.56 2.54 10.81
N LEU A 28 -2.36 2.66 10.23
CA LEU A 28 -2.01 2.01 8.98
C LEU A 28 -2.06 0.48 9.11
N ALA A 29 -1.63 -0.09 10.23
CA ALA A 29 -1.73 -1.52 10.49
C ALA A 29 -3.18 -2.00 10.44
N VAL A 30 -4.07 -1.32 11.15
CA VAL A 30 -5.52 -1.63 11.16
C VAL A 30 -6.12 -1.49 9.76
N VAL A 31 -5.87 -0.36 9.09
CA VAL A 31 -6.39 -0.12 7.74
C VAL A 31 -5.85 -1.15 6.75
N SER A 32 -4.58 -1.53 6.83
CA SER A 32 -3.98 -2.55 5.97
C SER A 32 -4.62 -3.93 6.19
N ALA A 33 -4.86 -4.31 7.45
CA ALA A 33 -5.52 -5.58 7.77
C ALA A 33 -6.94 -5.66 7.19
N ILE A 34 -7.68 -4.55 7.20
CA ILE A 34 -9.03 -4.49 6.65
C ILE A 34 -8.99 -4.42 5.12
N ALA A 35 -8.30 -3.41 4.57
CA ALA A 35 -8.32 -3.13 3.14
C ALA A 35 -7.71 -4.28 2.31
N LEU A 36 -6.54 -4.81 2.69
CA LEU A 36 -5.96 -5.93 1.96
C LEU A 36 -6.77 -7.22 2.14
N GLY A 37 -7.41 -7.41 3.30
CA GLY A 37 -8.32 -8.53 3.53
C GLY A 37 -9.55 -8.46 2.64
N LEU A 38 -10.11 -7.26 2.44
CA LEU A 38 -11.20 -7.02 1.48
C LEU A 38 -10.76 -7.26 0.03
N ILE A 39 -9.58 -6.76 -0.36
CA ILE A 39 -9.03 -7.00 -1.72
C ILE A 39 -8.89 -8.50 -1.97
N TRP A 40 -8.26 -9.22 -1.04
CA TRP A 40 -8.08 -10.67 -1.16
C TRP A 40 -9.42 -11.41 -1.15
N GLY A 41 -10.32 -11.08 -0.24
CA GLY A 41 -11.63 -11.70 -0.15
C GLY A 41 -12.48 -11.47 -1.41
N LEU A 42 -12.42 -10.27 -1.98
CA LEU A 42 -13.06 -9.98 -3.27
C LEU A 42 -12.42 -10.77 -4.41
N ALA A 43 -11.10 -10.90 -4.45
CA ALA A 43 -10.42 -11.68 -5.49
C ALA A 43 -10.93 -13.13 -5.48
N VAL A 44 -10.89 -13.78 -4.32
CA VAL A 44 -11.38 -15.16 -4.14
C VAL A 44 -12.87 -15.28 -4.45
N GLY A 45 -13.67 -14.26 -4.13
CA GLY A 45 -15.13 -14.29 -4.29
C GLY A 45 -15.63 -13.94 -5.69
N THR A 46 -14.83 -13.24 -6.50
CA THR A 46 -15.30 -12.67 -7.78
C THR A 46 -14.46 -13.04 -8.99
N LEU A 47 -13.27 -13.59 -8.80
CA LEU A 47 -12.33 -13.92 -9.88
C LEU A 47 -12.03 -15.41 -9.92
N ASP A 48 -11.78 -15.92 -11.11
CA ASP A 48 -11.12 -17.22 -11.33
C ASP A 48 -9.61 -16.99 -11.50
N ALA A 49 -8.97 -16.52 -10.42
CA ALA A 49 -7.55 -16.18 -10.42
C ALA A 49 -6.67 -17.43 -10.17
N PRO A 50 -5.45 -17.49 -10.73
CA PRO A 50 -4.53 -18.58 -10.42
C PRO A 50 -4.21 -18.66 -8.91
N PRO A 51 -4.06 -19.86 -8.32
CA PRO A 51 -3.81 -20.01 -6.88
C PRO A 51 -2.56 -19.27 -6.36
N LEU A 52 -1.59 -19.04 -7.24
CA LEU A 52 -0.39 -18.25 -6.92
C LEU A 52 -0.72 -16.77 -6.67
N VAL A 53 -1.67 -16.20 -7.43
CA VAL A 53 -2.15 -14.81 -7.27
C VAL A 53 -2.86 -14.67 -5.93
N ASP A 54 -3.77 -15.59 -5.62
CA ASP A 54 -4.48 -15.63 -4.34
C ASP A 54 -3.51 -15.79 -3.16
N GLY A 55 -2.55 -16.70 -3.30
CA GLY A 55 -1.50 -16.91 -2.30
C GLY A 55 -0.65 -15.66 -2.08
N ALA A 56 -0.33 -14.91 -3.13
CA ALA A 56 0.42 -13.66 -3.04
C ALA A 56 -0.40 -12.55 -2.36
N LEU A 57 -1.69 -12.41 -2.68
CA LEU A 57 -2.60 -11.47 -2.00
C LEU A 57 -2.76 -11.82 -0.51
N ALA A 58 -2.99 -13.10 -0.20
CA ALA A 58 -3.12 -13.58 1.18
C ALA A 58 -1.83 -13.36 1.98
N ALA A 59 -0.68 -13.68 1.40
CA ALA A 59 0.62 -13.45 2.02
C ALA A 59 0.86 -11.95 2.25
N GLY A 60 0.57 -11.11 1.26
CA GLY A 60 0.64 -9.66 1.38
C GLY A 60 -0.26 -9.11 2.49
N TRP A 61 -1.50 -9.60 2.55
CA TRP A 61 -2.49 -9.25 3.59
C TRP A 61 -2.03 -9.62 5.00
N LEU A 62 -1.41 -10.78 5.20
CA LEU A 62 -0.92 -11.20 6.51
C LEU A 62 0.38 -10.49 6.90
N LEU A 63 1.31 -10.36 5.95
CA LEU A 63 2.63 -9.81 6.20
C LEU A 63 2.59 -8.30 6.45
N MET A 64 1.77 -7.53 5.73
CA MET A 64 1.73 -6.08 5.86
C MET A 64 1.38 -5.59 7.28
N PRO A 65 0.23 -5.96 7.88
CA PRO A 65 -0.11 -5.57 9.25
C PRO A 65 0.87 -6.15 10.26
N THR A 66 1.36 -7.39 10.06
CA THR A 66 2.37 -8.00 10.93
C THR A 66 3.65 -7.17 10.99
N VAL A 67 4.19 -6.78 9.83
CA VAL A 67 5.39 -5.93 9.75
C VAL A 67 5.12 -4.55 10.35
N LEU A 68 3.95 -3.95 10.08
CA LEU A 68 3.60 -2.64 10.65
C LEU A 68 3.53 -2.68 12.18
N VAL A 69 2.89 -3.71 12.76
CA VAL A 69 2.80 -3.91 14.21
C VAL A 69 4.17 -4.16 14.82
N ALA A 70 4.97 -5.08 14.24
CA ALA A 70 6.33 -5.35 14.71
C ALA A 70 7.22 -4.10 14.64
N SER A 71 6.99 -3.24 13.64
CA SER A 71 7.75 -1.99 13.48
C SER A 71 7.47 -0.93 14.53
N LEU A 72 6.43 -1.10 15.37
CA LEU A 72 6.19 -0.24 16.52
C LEU A 72 7.27 -0.43 17.61
N ALA A 73 7.76 -1.67 17.77
CA ALA A 73 8.87 -1.98 18.67
C ALA A 73 10.23 -1.69 17.99
N TRP A 74 10.35 -2.01 16.70
CA TRP A 74 11.59 -1.83 15.94
C TRP A 74 11.36 -1.05 14.64
N PRO A 75 11.51 0.29 14.64
CA PRO A 75 11.23 1.13 13.47
C PRO A 75 11.95 0.72 12.18
N ARG A 76 13.11 0.07 12.29
CA ARG A 76 13.86 -0.48 11.13
C ARG A 76 13.08 -1.56 10.38
N LEU A 77 12.16 -2.27 11.01
CA LEU A 77 11.33 -3.27 10.32
C LEU A 77 10.42 -2.67 9.25
N ARG A 78 10.24 -1.35 9.21
CA ARG A 78 9.49 -0.66 8.15
C ARG A 78 10.09 -0.92 6.76
N TYR A 79 11.39 -1.16 6.64
CA TYR A 79 12.00 -1.59 5.36
C TYR A 79 11.41 -2.92 4.86
N GLY A 80 10.96 -3.79 5.76
CA GLY A 80 10.29 -5.03 5.43
C GLY A 80 8.96 -4.85 4.71
N LEU A 81 8.37 -3.64 4.70
CA LEU A 81 7.11 -3.35 3.99
C LEU A 81 7.23 -3.44 2.47
N ILE A 82 8.45 -3.41 1.93
CA ILE A 82 8.70 -3.58 0.50
C ILE A 82 8.17 -4.95 0.04
N LEU A 83 8.39 -6.01 0.83
CA LEU A 83 7.99 -7.37 0.46
C LEU A 83 6.46 -7.53 0.33
N PRO A 84 5.63 -7.25 1.36
CA PRO A 84 4.18 -7.36 1.21
C PRO A 84 3.64 -6.39 0.17
N SER A 85 4.21 -5.19 0.04
CA SER A 85 3.79 -4.25 -1.02
C SER A 85 4.06 -4.81 -2.40
N ALA A 86 5.21 -5.45 -2.64
CA ALA A 86 5.55 -6.05 -3.92
C ALA A 86 4.65 -7.24 -4.24
N LEU A 87 4.38 -8.12 -3.26
CA LEU A 87 3.49 -9.27 -3.43
C LEU A 87 2.10 -8.83 -3.90
N VAL A 88 1.50 -7.85 -3.22
CA VAL A 88 0.16 -7.35 -3.55
C VAL A 88 0.17 -6.66 -4.91
N SER A 89 1.14 -5.78 -5.18
CA SER A 89 1.22 -5.08 -6.46
C SER A 89 1.40 -6.03 -7.63
N VAL A 90 2.25 -7.05 -7.51
CA VAL A 90 2.48 -8.04 -8.57
C VAL A 90 1.23 -8.90 -8.77
N ALA A 91 0.56 -9.31 -7.70
CA ALA A 91 -0.67 -10.09 -7.79
C ALA A 91 -1.79 -9.30 -8.48
N LEU A 92 -1.97 -8.02 -8.14
CA LEU A 92 -2.93 -7.14 -8.79
C LEU A 92 -2.63 -6.92 -10.27
N LEU A 93 -1.35 -6.71 -10.63
CA LEU A 93 -0.94 -6.64 -12.02
C LEU A 93 -1.21 -7.96 -12.78
N ALA A 94 -1.04 -9.11 -12.13
CA ALA A 94 -1.37 -10.40 -12.72
C ALA A 94 -2.88 -10.55 -12.96
N ILE A 95 -3.72 -10.06 -12.04
CA ILE A 95 -5.18 -10.00 -12.22
C ILE A 95 -5.51 -9.15 -13.44
N ASP A 96 -4.94 -7.94 -13.53
CA ASP A 96 -5.21 -7.01 -14.64
C ASP A 96 -4.81 -7.57 -16.02
N LEU A 97 -3.83 -8.47 -16.06
CA LEU A 97 -3.32 -9.06 -17.30
C LEU A 97 -4.00 -10.37 -17.69
N GLY A 98 -4.58 -11.11 -16.74
CA GLY A 98 -4.99 -12.50 -16.98
C GLY A 98 -6.35 -12.91 -16.43
N SER A 99 -6.95 -12.13 -15.53
CA SER A 99 -8.14 -12.53 -14.77
C SER A 99 -9.16 -11.40 -14.58
N LEU A 100 -9.17 -10.40 -15.46
CA LEU A 100 -10.18 -9.34 -15.38
C LEU A 100 -11.59 -9.89 -15.64
N PRO A 101 -12.60 -9.45 -14.87
CA PRO A 101 -13.99 -9.78 -15.13
C PRO A 101 -14.45 -9.31 -16.52
N ALA A 102 -15.42 -10.03 -17.10
CA ALA A 102 -16.06 -9.60 -18.34
C ALA A 102 -16.96 -8.36 -18.14
N ASP A 103 -17.48 -8.16 -16.92
CA ASP A 103 -18.26 -6.97 -16.59
C ASP A 103 -17.35 -5.71 -16.57
N PRO A 104 -17.64 -4.69 -17.39
CA PRO A 104 -16.78 -3.51 -17.50
C PRO A 104 -16.65 -2.72 -16.19
N ALA A 105 -17.69 -2.69 -15.36
CA ALA A 105 -17.65 -1.95 -14.10
C ALA A 105 -16.73 -2.67 -13.10
N ALA A 106 -16.87 -3.98 -12.95
CA ALA A 106 -16.00 -4.79 -12.10
C ALA A 106 -14.54 -4.74 -12.59
N ALA A 107 -14.29 -4.80 -13.90
CA ALA A 107 -12.96 -4.64 -14.48
C ALA A 107 -12.34 -3.27 -14.16
N LEU A 108 -13.10 -2.17 -14.33
CA LEU A 108 -12.67 -0.84 -13.92
C LEU A 108 -12.40 -0.77 -12.41
N GLY A 109 -13.16 -1.53 -11.62
CA GLY A 109 -12.96 -1.70 -10.18
C GLY A 109 -11.56 -2.23 -9.87
N TRP A 110 -11.17 -3.36 -10.47
CA TRP A 110 -9.86 -3.97 -10.30
C TRP A 110 -8.72 -3.05 -10.76
N LEU A 111 -8.85 -2.42 -11.94
CA LEU A 111 -7.87 -1.44 -12.42
C LEU A 111 -7.71 -0.26 -11.45
N SER A 112 -8.80 0.21 -10.85
CA SER A 112 -8.77 1.30 -9.86
C SER A 112 -8.08 0.86 -8.56
N VAL A 113 -8.33 -0.38 -8.11
CA VAL A 113 -7.61 -0.96 -6.96
C VAL A 113 -6.12 -1.04 -7.26
N THR A 114 -5.71 -1.56 -8.42
CA THR A 114 -4.31 -1.66 -8.82
C THR A 114 -3.65 -0.29 -8.86
N ALA A 115 -4.27 0.70 -9.53
CA ALA A 115 -3.75 2.06 -9.60
C ALA A 115 -3.60 2.68 -8.20
N GLY A 116 -4.59 2.48 -7.33
CA GLY A 116 -4.54 2.88 -5.93
C GLY A 116 -3.34 2.26 -5.22
N VAL A 117 -3.19 0.92 -5.25
CA VAL A 117 -2.10 0.21 -4.56
C VAL A 117 -0.73 0.64 -5.08
N LEU A 118 -0.55 0.75 -6.39
CA LEU A 118 0.71 1.20 -6.99
C LEU A 118 1.05 2.64 -6.57
N LEU A 119 0.09 3.56 -6.60
CA LEU A 119 0.29 4.92 -6.12
C LEU A 119 0.70 4.94 -4.63
N GLY A 120 0.00 4.18 -3.79
CA GLY A 120 0.32 4.07 -2.36
C GLY A 120 1.71 3.48 -2.10
N GLY A 121 2.08 2.43 -2.83
CA GLY A 121 3.40 1.79 -2.77
C GLY A 121 4.51 2.74 -3.20
N LEU A 122 4.32 3.46 -4.31
CA LEU A 122 5.26 4.48 -4.80
C LEU A 122 5.42 5.63 -3.80
N MET A 123 4.33 6.13 -3.24
CA MET A 123 4.36 7.15 -2.18
C MET A 123 5.08 6.64 -0.93
N GLY A 124 4.86 5.39 -0.54
CA GLY A 124 5.59 4.75 0.56
C GLY A 124 7.10 4.71 0.27
N LEU A 125 7.47 4.19 -0.89
CA LEU A 125 8.85 4.10 -1.33
C LEU A 125 9.54 5.48 -1.36
N TRP A 126 8.85 6.47 -1.90
CA TRP A 126 9.34 7.84 -2.01
C TRP A 126 9.45 8.55 -0.66
N PHE A 127 8.38 8.62 0.12
CA PHE A 127 8.36 9.43 1.35
C PHE A 127 9.04 8.75 2.54
N TRP A 128 8.96 7.42 2.66
CA TRP A 128 9.55 6.71 3.80
C TRP A 128 11.02 6.38 3.57
N PHE A 129 11.38 5.93 2.37
CA PHE A 129 12.74 5.47 2.07
C PHE A 129 13.56 6.48 1.26
N ARG A 130 12.96 7.61 0.86
CA ARG A 130 13.65 8.72 0.17
C ARG A 130 14.41 8.26 -1.08
N VAL A 131 13.80 7.34 -1.85
CA VAL A 131 14.41 6.83 -3.10
C VAL A 131 14.61 7.92 -4.16
N ALA A 132 13.90 9.03 -4.04
CA ALA A 132 14.09 10.24 -4.82
C ALA A 132 14.00 11.47 -3.89
N PRO A 133 14.57 12.62 -4.27
CA PRO A 133 14.43 13.87 -3.51
C PRO A 133 12.95 14.21 -3.29
N VAL A 134 12.61 14.66 -2.08
CA VAL A 134 11.24 15.07 -1.74
C VAL A 134 11.22 16.61 -1.71
N PRO A 135 10.37 17.26 -2.53
CA PRO A 135 10.21 18.71 -2.50
C PRO A 135 9.83 19.21 -1.11
N ALA A 136 10.25 20.42 -0.73
CA ALA A 136 10.01 20.98 0.60
C ALA A 136 8.51 20.99 0.99
N GLY A 137 7.62 21.33 0.04
CA GLY A 137 6.16 21.31 0.26
C GLY A 137 5.56 19.92 0.46
N LEU A 138 6.34 18.86 0.24
CA LEU A 138 6.00 17.46 0.49
C LEU A 138 6.88 16.83 1.56
N ASP A 139 7.74 17.57 2.27
CA ASP A 139 8.61 16.95 3.27
C ASP A 139 7.87 16.70 4.59
N ASP A 140 7.04 17.66 5.01
CA ASP A 140 6.20 17.53 6.21
C ASP A 140 5.12 16.44 6.00
N PRO A 141 5.07 15.39 6.85
CA PRO A 141 4.00 14.39 6.84
C PRO A 141 2.59 14.96 6.98
N THR A 142 2.43 16.17 7.53
CA THR A 142 1.14 16.85 7.67
C THR A 142 0.83 17.86 6.57
N ALA A 143 1.70 18.01 5.56
CA ALA A 143 1.48 18.95 4.48
C ALA A 143 0.19 18.65 3.68
N PRO A 144 -0.61 19.67 3.32
CA PRO A 144 -1.83 19.48 2.52
C PRO A 144 -1.60 18.71 1.22
N ALA A 145 -0.47 18.97 0.55
CA ALA A 145 -0.12 18.30 -0.70
C ALA A 145 0.07 16.77 -0.51
N ARG A 146 0.65 16.33 0.61
CA ARG A 146 0.72 14.90 0.95
C ARG A 146 -0.66 14.31 1.20
N TRP A 147 -1.53 15.05 1.87
CA TRP A 147 -2.91 14.62 2.11
C TRP A 147 -3.71 14.48 0.83
N SER A 148 -3.52 15.35 -0.17
CA SER A 148 -4.16 15.22 -1.48
C SER A 148 -3.76 13.92 -2.18
N LEU A 149 -2.48 13.55 -2.13
CA LEU A 149 -2.01 12.28 -2.70
C LEU A 149 -2.58 11.06 -1.95
N ILE A 150 -2.64 11.14 -0.61
CA ILE A 150 -3.26 10.09 0.21
C ILE A 150 -4.76 9.99 -0.12
N ALA A 151 -5.46 11.13 -0.27
CA ALA A 151 -6.88 11.16 -0.60
C ALA A 151 -7.14 10.55 -1.98
N LEU A 152 -6.31 10.86 -2.99
CA LEU A 152 -6.39 10.26 -4.31
C LEU A 152 -6.19 8.73 -4.25
N HIS A 153 -5.15 8.28 -3.54
CA HIS A 153 -4.90 6.86 -3.30
C HIS A 153 -6.12 6.17 -2.67
N VAL A 154 -6.66 6.75 -1.60
CA VAL A 154 -7.84 6.19 -0.90
C VAL A 154 -9.08 6.20 -1.80
N ALA A 155 -9.30 7.25 -2.58
CA ALA A 155 -10.43 7.35 -3.50
C ALA A 155 -10.37 6.25 -4.57
N LEU A 156 -9.20 6.00 -5.15
CA LEU A 156 -9.00 4.91 -6.11
C LEU A 156 -9.32 3.54 -5.52
N ILE A 157 -8.84 3.26 -4.30
CA ILE A 157 -9.14 2.00 -3.60
C ILE A 157 -10.63 1.87 -3.31
N MET A 158 -11.27 2.90 -2.74
CA MET A 158 -12.68 2.83 -2.37
C MET A 158 -13.60 2.71 -3.59
N LEU A 159 -13.33 3.48 -4.65
CA LEU A 159 -14.03 3.33 -5.93
C LEU A 159 -13.83 1.92 -6.48
N GLY A 160 -12.59 1.45 -6.48
CA GLY A 160 -12.22 0.13 -6.97
C GLY A 160 -12.94 -1.00 -6.26
N LEU A 161 -12.91 -1.02 -4.93
CA LEU A 161 -13.60 -2.01 -4.10
C LEU A 161 -15.13 -1.98 -4.32
N THR A 162 -15.72 -0.79 -4.44
CA THR A 162 -17.16 -0.64 -4.66
C THR A 162 -17.58 -1.25 -5.99
N LEU A 163 -16.83 -0.95 -7.06
CA LEU A 163 -17.12 -1.46 -8.40
C LEU A 163 -16.81 -2.96 -8.52
N ALA A 164 -15.69 -3.43 -7.97
CA ALA A 164 -15.31 -4.84 -7.98
C ALA A 164 -16.28 -5.74 -7.21
N ALA A 165 -16.98 -5.20 -6.22
CA ALA A 165 -17.96 -5.93 -5.42
C ALA A 165 -19.36 -6.02 -6.08
N LEU A 166 -19.64 -5.27 -7.15
CA LEU A 166 -20.96 -5.27 -7.81
C LEU A 166 -21.48 -6.68 -8.16
N PRO A 167 -20.66 -7.61 -8.69
CA PRO A 167 -21.13 -8.96 -9.01
C PRO A 167 -21.67 -9.73 -7.80
N LEU A 168 -21.21 -9.43 -6.57
CA LEU A 168 -21.65 -10.12 -5.36
C LEU A 168 -23.03 -9.66 -4.86
N VAL A 169 -23.45 -8.46 -5.26
CA VAL A 169 -24.74 -7.86 -4.85
C VAL A 169 -25.82 -8.11 -5.90
N ALA A 170 -25.41 -8.34 -7.15
CA ALA A 170 -26.31 -8.64 -8.25
C ALA A 170 -26.67 -10.14 -8.38
N ALA A 171 -26.00 -11.01 -7.62
CA ALA A 171 -26.23 -12.46 -7.54
C ALA A 171 -27.32 -12.80 -6.51
#